data_AF-A3QP11-F1
#
_entry.id   AF-A3QP11-F1
#
_cell.length_a   1.000
_cell.length_b   1.000
_cell.length_c   1.000
_cell.angle_alpha   90.00
_cell.angle_beta   90.00
_cell.angle_gamma   90.00
#
_symmetry.space_group_name_H-M   'P 1'
#
loop_
_entity.id
_entity.type
_entity.pdbx_description
1 polymer ?
#
loop_
_entity_poly.entity_id
_entity_poly.type
_entity_poly.pdbx_seq_one_letter_code
_entity_poly.pdbx_strand_id
1 'polypeptide(L)'
;RLSFLEWHEAATIVVALLAALGFLSTLAILVIFWRHFQTPMVRSAGGPMCFLMLTLLLVAYMVVPVYVGPPKVTTCLCRQALFPICFTICISCITVRSFQIVCVFKMASRFPRAYSYWVRYQGSYVSVAFITALKMVTVVISLLATGLNPTTRTDTDDPKIMIISCNPNYRNSLLFNTSLDLLLSVVGFSFAYMGKELPTNYNEAKFITFSMTFYFTSSVSLCTFMSVYDGGLVT
;
A
#
# COMPACT_ATOMS: atom_id res chain seq x y z
N ARG A 1 25.62 -13.93 -16.42
CA ARG A 1 24.18 -14.13 -16.74
C ARG A 1 23.41 -13.10 -15.94
N LEU A 2 22.50 -12.38 -16.58
CA LEU A 2 21.65 -11.42 -15.90
C LEU A 2 20.46 -12.19 -15.31
N SER A 3 20.17 -12.01 -14.02
CA SER A 3 19.01 -12.64 -13.38
C SER A 3 17.88 -11.62 -13.29
N PHE A 4 16.79 -11.88 -14.02
CA PHE A 4 15.55 -11.11 -14.00
C PHE A 4 14.38 -12.08 -13.87
N LEU A 5 13.24 -11.60 -13.36
CA LEU A 5 12.00 -12.38 -13.44
C LEU A 5 11.65 -12.60 -14.91
N GLU A 6 11.81 -13.84 -15.37
CA GLU A 6 11.43 -14.26 -16.70
C GLU A 6 9.95 -14.64 -16.72
N TRP A 7 9.30 -14.37 -17.86
CA TRP A 7 7.91 -14.74 -18.10
C TRP A 7 7.66 -16.26 -18.09
N HIS A 8 8.72 -17.06 -18.18
CA HIS A 8 8.62 -18.52 -18.22
C HIS A 8 8.61 -19.16 -16.83
N GLU A 9 8.90 -18.41 -15.76
CA GLU A 9 8.82 -18.93 -14.40
C GLU A 9 7.37 -19.05 -13.93
N ALA A 10 7.05 -20.19 -13.31
CA ALA A 10 5.71 -20.45 -12.79
C ALA A 10 5.25 -19.39 -11.77
N ALA A 11 6.17 -18.88 -10.94
CA ALA A 11 5.88 -17.83 -9.97
C ALA A 11 5.42 -16.52 -10.66
N THR A 12 6.12 -16.09 -11.70
CA THR A 12 5.76 -14.91 -12.50
C THR A 12 4.37 -15.06 -13.13
N ILE A 13 4.08 -16.23 -13.71
CA ILE A 13 2.79 -16.50 -14.35
C ILE A 13 1.65 -16.46 -13.32
N VAL A 14 1.83 -17.10 -12.16
CA VAL A 14 0.82 -17.11 -11.10
C VAL A 14 0.55 -15.70 -10.57
N VAL A 15 1.60 -14.91 -10.32
CA VAL A 15 1.46 -13.51 -9.87
C VAL A 15 0.77 -12.65 -10.92
N ALA A 16 1.11 -12.80 -12.20
CA ALA A 16 0.47 -12.07 -13.29
C ALA A 16 -1.02 -12.41 -13.43
N LEU A 17 -1.38 -13.69 -13.31
CA LEU A 17 -2.77 -14.14 -13.33
C LEU A 17 -3.57 -13.58 -12.14
N LEU A 18 -3.00 -13.64 -10.93
CA LEU A 18 -3.62 -13.07 -9.73
C LEU A 18 -3.80 -11.55 -9.84
N ALA A 19 -2.81 -10.85 -10.38
CA ALA A 19 -2.90 -9.41 -10.62
C ALA A 19 -3.98 -9.07 -11.66
N ALA A 20 -4.10 -9.84 -12.74
CA ALA A 20 -5.14 -9.65 -13.75
C ALA A 20 -6.55 -9.90 -13.18
N LEU A 21 -6.73 -10.96 -12.39
CA LEU A 21 -8.00 -11.25 -11.71
C LEU A 21 -8.36 -10.16 -10.69
N GLY A 22 -7.37 -9.69 -9.92
CA GLY A 22 -7.51 -8.57 -8.99
C GLY A 22 -7.90 -7.26 -9.69
N PHE A 23 -7.27 -6.97 -10.83
CA PHE A 23 -7.60 -5.81 -11.65
C PHE A 23 -9.04 -5.87 -12.17
N LEU A 24 -9.45 -6.99 -12.78
CA LEU A 24 -10.80 -7.16 -13.34
C LEU A 24 -11.89 -7.07 -12.27
N SER A 25 -11.68 -7.71 -11.12
CA SER A 25 -12.63 -7.64 -10.00
C SER A 25 -12.76 -6.23 -9.43
N THR A 26 -11.63 -5.54 -9.23
CA THR A 26 -11.63 -4.15 -8.73
C THR A 26 -12.28 -3.20 -9.73
N LEU A 27 -12.05 -3.41 -11.03
CA LEU A 27 -12.66 -2.62 -12.10
C LEU A 27 -14.18 -2.81 -12.11
N ALA A 28 -14.65 -4.06 -12.00
CA ALA A 28 -16.07 -4.36 -11.90
C ALA A 28 -16.71 -3.65 -10.69
N ILE A 29 -16.07 -3.71 -9.51
CA ILE A 29 -16.54 -3.01 -8.30
C ILE A 29 -16.59 -1.50 -8.54
N LEU A 30 -15.55 -0.91 -9.13
CA LEU A 30 -15.49 0.52 -9.42
C LEU A 30 -16.63 0.96 -10.37
N VAL A 31 -16.88 0.19 -11.42
CA VAL A 31 -17.97 0.46 -12.38
C VAL A 31 -19.34 0.36 -11.71
N ILE A 32 -19.56 -0.63 -10.85
CA ILE A 32 -20.79 -0.78 -10.08
C ILE A 32 -20.98 0.42 -9.15
N PHE A 33 -19.94 0.80 -8.40
CA PHE A 33 -19.97 1.96 -7.51
C PHE A 33 -20.25 3.26 -8.27
N TRP A 34 -19.65 3.43 -9.45
CA TRP A 34 -19.87 4.59 -10.31
C TRP A 34 -21.32 4.66 -10.80
N ARG A 35 -21.89 3.55 -11.28
CA ARG A 35 -23.29 3.51 -11.72
C ARG A 35 -24.27 3.76 -10.59
N HIS A 36 -23.99 3.25 -9.39
CA HIS A 36 -24.83 3.42 -8.21
C HIS A 36 -24.38 4.59 -7.32
N PHE A 37 -23.65 5.56 -7.86
CA PHE A 37 -23.09 6.68 -7.09
C PHE A 37 -24.16 7.50 -6.34
N GLN A 38 -25.37 7.59 -6.90
CA GLN A 38 -26.50 8.31 -6.30
C GLN A 38 -27.19 7.53 -5.16
N THR A 39 -26.81 6.27 -4.92
CA THR A 39 -27.40 5.50 -3.84
C THR A 39 -26.85 5.94 -2.46
N PRO A 40 -27.70 6.05 -1.44
CA PRO A 40 -27.28 6.46 -0.10
C PRO A 40 -26.23 5.50 0.49
N MET A 41 -26.22 4.23 0.08
CA MET A 41 -25.23 3.23 0.45
C MET A 41 -23.79 3.61 0.05
N VAL A 42 -23.57 4.08 -1.19
CA VAL A 42 -22.21 4.49 -1.64
C VAL A 42 -21.76 5.76 -0.93
N ARG A 43 -22.70 6.67 -0.67
CA ARG A 43 -22.43 7.94 0.02
C ARG A 43 -22.13 7.73 1.52
N SER A 44 -22.75 6.74 2.17
CA SER A 44 -22.47 6.38 3.57
C SER A 44 -21.20 5.52 3.74
N ALA A 45 -20.88 4.67 2.76
CA ALA A 45 -19.72 3.78 2.80
C ALA A 45 -18.36 4.50 2.63
N GLY A 46 -18.35 5.79 2.29
CA GLY A 46 -17.12 6.60 2.20
C GLY A 46 -17.06 7.56 1.02
N GLY A 47 -18.03 7.50 0.10
CA GLY A 47 -18.15 8.43 -1.02
C GLY A 47 -16.84 8.55 -1.82
N PRO A 48 -16.27 9.76 -2.00
CA PRO A 48 -15.08 9.97 -2.84
C PRO A 48 -13.83 9.20 -2.39
N MET A 49 -13.68 8.93 -1.08
CA MET A 49 -12.52 8.20 -0.55
C MET A 49 -12.50 6.74 -1.01
N CYS A 50 -13.68 6.12 -1.17
CA CYS A 50 -13.77 4.75 -1.65
C CYS A 50 -13.37 4.67 -3.13
N PHE A 51 -13.79 5.64 -3.96
CA PHE A 51 -13.32 5.76 -5.35
C PHE A 51 -11.81 5.94 -5.43
N LEU A 52 -11.26 6.78 -4.57
CA LEU A 52 -9.81 7.01 -4.50
C LEU A 52 -9.07 5.70 -4.14
N MET A 53 -9.53 4.95 -3.13
CA MET A 53 -8.96 3.64 -2.79
C MET A 53 -9.01 2.64 -3.94
N LEU A 54 -10.18 2.47 -4.58
CA LEU A 54 -10.35 1.53 -5.68
C LEU A 54 -9.47 1.90 -6.88
N THR A 55 -9.34 3.19 -7.19
CA THR A 55 -8.49 3.68 -8.27
C THR A 55 -7.01 3.39 -7.99
N LEU A 56 -6.55 3.62 -6.76
CA LEU A 56 -5.16 3.32 -6.37
C LEU A 56 -4.87 1.81 -6.39
N LEU A 57 -5.86 0.99 -6.01
CA LEU A 57 -5.74 -0.45 -6.07
C LEU A 57 -5.65 -0.95 -7.53
N LEU A 58 -6.42 -0.36 -8.45
CA LEU A 58 -6.27 -0.63 -9.90
C LEU A 58 -4.87 -0.29 -10.40
N VAL A 59 -4.35 0.90 -10.03
CA VAL A 59 -2.99 1.29 -10.39
C VAL A 59 -1.99 0.29 -9.83
N ALA A 60 -2.11 -0.13 -8.57
CA ALA A 60 -1.24 -1.13 -7.97
C ALA A 60 -1.21 -2.44 -8.77
N TYR A 61 -2.37 -2.98 -9.17
CA TYR A 61 -2.43 -4.17 -10.02
C TYR A 61 -1.78 -3.98 -11.39
N MET A 62 -1.89 -2.79 -11.98
CA MET A 62 -1.26 -2.46 -13.26
C MET A 62 0.26 -2.34 -13.19
N VAL A 63 0.83 -2.04 -12.01
CA VAL A 63 2.29 -1.98 -11.83
C VAL A 63 2.89 -3.38 -11.64
N VAL A 64 2.13 -4.39 -11.20
CA VAL A 64 2.66 -5.75 -10.99
C VAL A 64 3.35 -6.34 -12.23
N PRO A 65 2.76 -6.30 -13.44
CA PRO A 65 3.43 -6.78 -14.66
C PRO A 65 4.68 -5.97 -15.04
N VAL A 66 4.78 -4.71 -14.61
CA VAL A 66 5.94 -3.84 -14.86
C VAL A 66 7.17 -4.30 -14.06
N TYR A 67 6.99 -5.16 -13.06
CA TYR A 67 8.08 -5.84 -12.38
C TYR A 67 8.70 -6.99 -13.21
N VAL A 68 8.09 -7.38 -14.34
CA VAL A 68 8.60 -8.48 -15.18
C VAL A 68 9.42 -7.93 -16.36
N GLY A 69 10.62 -8.46 -16.57
CA GLY A 69 11.54 -8.06 -17.65
C GLY A 69 12.64 -7.07 -17.23
N PRO A 70 13.46 -6.60 -18.19
CA PRO A 70 14.68 -5.86 -17.90
C PRO A 70 14.37 -4.47 -17.32
N PRO A 71 15.05 -4.04 -16.24
CA PRO A 71 14.82 -2.76 -15.59
C PRO A 71 15.27 -1.61 -16.51
N LYS A 72 14.30 -0.81 -16.97
CA LYS A 72 14.53 0.49 -17.61
C LYS A 72 14.43 1.61 -16.57
N VAL A 73 14.91 2.80 -16.89
CA VAL A 73 14.77 4.00 -16.04
C VAL A 73 13.31 4.24 -15.64
N THR A 74 12.38 4.07 -16.57
CA THR A 74 10.92 4.19 -16.33
C THR A 74 10.39 3.13 -15.37
N THR A 75 10.90 1.90 -15.48
CA THR A 75 10.58 0.79 -14.59
C THR A 75 11.12 1.06 -13.18
N CYS A 76 12.35 1.55 -13.05
CA CYS A 76 12.93 1.94 -11.76
C CYS A 76 12.09 3.04 -11.08
N LEU A 77 11.66 4.06 -11.82
CA LEU A 77 10.79 5.11 -11.29
C LEU A 77 9.43 4.55 -10.82
N CYS A 78 8.82 3.65 -11.60
CA CYS A 78 7.56 3.02 -11.21
C CYS A 78 7.70 2.19 -9.92
N ARG A 79 8.79 1.42 -9.80
CA ARG A 79 9.04 0.54 -8.65
C ARG A 79 9.42 1.31 -7.38
N GLN A 80 10.22 2.37 -7.50
CA GLN A 80 10.73 3.12 -6.35
C GLN A 80 9.80 4.25 -5.88
N ALA A 81 9.00 4.82 -6.77
CA ALA A 81 8.15 5.95 -6.45
C ALA A 81 6.67 5.62 -6.58
N LEU A 82 6.22 5.29 -7.79
CA LEU A 82 4.78 5.22 -8.09
C LEU A 82 4.07 4.15 -7.27
N PHE A 83 4.63 2.94 -7.21
CA PHE A 83 4.03 1.84 -6.46
C PHE A 83 3.97 2.11 -4.94
N PRO A 84 5.07 2.49 -4.25
CA PRO A 84 5.02 2.82 -2.82
C PRO A 84 4.07 3.98 -2.49
N ILE A 85 4.01 5.02 -3.33
CA ILE A 85 3.10 6.15 -3.13
C ILE A 85 1.66 5.65 -3.21
N CYS A 86 1.28 4.97 -4.29
CA CYS A 86 -0.10 4.49 -4.47
C CYS A 86 -0.52 3.52 -3.36
N PHE A 87 0.38 2.60 -2.99
CA PHE A 87 0.15 1.64 -1.92
C PHE A 87 -0.09 2.34 -0.58
N THR A 88 0.77 3.30 -0.21
CA THR A 88 0.59 4.01 1.06
C THR A 88 -0.73 4.78 1.07
N ILE A 89 -1.05 5.50 -0.01
CA ILE A 89 -2.27 6.30 -0.05
C ILE A 89 -3.48 5.37 0.16
N CYS A 90 -3.51 4.22 -0.51
CA CYS A 90 -4.58 3.23 -0.36
C CYS A 90 -4.74 2.82 1.12
N ILE A 91 -3.64 2.48 1.78
CA ILE A 91 -3.65 2.02 3.17
C ILE A 91 -3.99 3.15 4.13
N SER A 92 -3.53 4.37 3.86
CA SER A 92 -3.90 5.54 4.63
C SER A 92 -5.41 5.77 4.63
N CYS A 93 -6.07 5.56 3.49
CA CYS A 93 -7.52 5.66 3.40
C CYS A 93 -8.22 4.58 4.23
N ILE A 94 -7.75 3.32 4.18
CA ILE A 94 -8.29 2.24 5.02
C ILE A 94 -8.09 2.57 6.50
N THR A 95 -6.90 3.03 6.90
CA THR A 95 -6.58 3.37 8.31
C THR A 95 -7.44 4.51 8.81
N VAL A 96 -7.61 5.56 8.01
CA VAL A 96 -8.47 6.70 8.34
C VAL A 96 -9.93 6.26 8.42
N ARG A 97 -10.37 5.34 7.56
CA ARG A 97 -11.72 4.75 7.64
C ARG A 97 -11.91 3.92 8.91
N SER A 98 -10.94 3.10 9.29
CA SER A 98 -10.94 2.37 10.56
C SER A 98 -11.03 3.33 11.75
N PHE A 99 -10.23 4.40 11.72
CA PHE A 99 -10.21 5.44 12.74
C PHE A 99 -11.58 6.14 12.86
N GLN A 100 -12.21 6.50 11.73
CA GLN A 100 -13.57 7.08 11.72
C GLN A 100 -14.55 6.20 12.50
N ILE A 101 -14.58 4.91 12.16
CA ILE A 101 -15.51 3.95 12.77
C ILE A 101 -15.25 3.87 14.27
N VAL A 102 -14.00 3.66 14.69
CA VAL A 102 -13.66 3.60 16.12
C VAL A 102 -14.00 4.91 16.84
N CYS A 103 -13.75 6.06 16.22
CA CYS A 103 -14.09 7.36 16.77
C CYS A 103 -15.59 7.53 16.97
N VAL A 104 -16.41 7.19 15.98
CA VAL A 104 -17.87 7.28 16.07
C VAL A 104 -18.41 6.45 17.23
N PHE A 105 -17.93 5.21 17.38
CA PHE A 105 -18.51 4.27 18.35
C PHE A 105 -17.93 4.40 19.77
N LYS A 106 -16.64 4.74 19.91
CA LYS A 106 -15.94 4.71 21.22
C LYS A 106 -15.45 6.07 21.69
N MET A 107 -15.21 7.01 20.78
CA MET A 107 -14.53 8.28 21.09
C MET A 107 -15.44 9.51 21.00
N ALA A 108 -16.57 9.42 20.29
CA ALA A 108 -17.59 10.46 20.25
C ALA A 108 -18.21 10.69 21.63
N SER A 109 -18.32 9.65 22.46
CA SER A 109 -18.77 9.77 23.87
C SER A 109 -17.71 10.37 24.79
N ARG A 110 -16.41 10.14 24.50
CA ARG A 110 -15.29 10.55 25.35
C ARG A 110 -14.77 11.96 25.02
N PHE A 111 -14.77 12.34 23.74
CA PHE A 111 -14.25 13.62 23.24
C PHE A 111 -15.13 14.22 22.12
N PRO A 112 -16.36 14.65 22.44
CA PRO A 112 -17.32 15.15 21.45
C PRO A 112 -16.85 16.42 20.71
N ARG A 113 -16.08 17.30 21.38
CA ARG A 113 -15.55 18.54 20.79
C ARG A 113 -14.42 18.29 19.77
N ALA A 114 -13.55 17.32 20.02
CA ALA A 114 -12.46 16.99 19.10
C ALA A 114 -13.00 16.29 17.85
N TYR A 115 -13.95 15.37 18.02
CA TYR A 115 -14.63 14.70 16.92
C TYR A 115 -15.43 15.69 16.05
N SER A 116 -16.18 16.61 16.65
CA SER A 116 -16.95 17.61 15.88
C SER A 116 -16.05 18.54 15.07
N TYR A 117 -14.89 18.94 15.60
CA TYR A 117 -13.88 19.70 14.86
C TYR A 117 -13.31 18.89 13.70
N TRP A 118 -12.95 17.63 13.95
CA TRP A 118 -12.39 16.74 12.94
C TRP A 118 -13.37 16.49 11.78
N VAL A 119 -14.65 16.24 12.07
CA VAL A 119 -15.69 16.11 11.03
C VAL A 119 -15.91 17.43 10.28
N ARG A 120 -15.93 18.55 11.00
CA ARG A 120 -16.15 19.89 10.42
C ARG A 120 -15.07 20.30 9.44
N TYR A 121 -13.81 19.93 9.71
CA TYR A 121 -12.66 20.25 8.85
C TYR A 121 -12.32 19.14 7.85
N GLN A 122 -13.24 18.23 7.55
CA GLN A 122 -12.98 17.12 6.62
C GLN A 122 -11.72 16.34 7.01
N GLY A 123 -11.53 16.09 8.30
CA GLY A 123 -10.27 15.62 8.89
C GLY A 123 -9.73 14.32 8.30
N SER A 124 -10.57 13.55 7.61
CA SER A 124 -10.19 12.35 6.85
C SER A 124 -9.35 12.68 5.62
N TYR A 125 -9.75 13.69 4.85
CA TYR A 125 -9.01 14.18 3.70
C TYR A 125 -7.71 14.83 4.14
N VAL A 126 -7.76 15.63 5.21
CA VAL A 126 -6.57 16.25 5.79
C VAL A 126 -5.57 15.20 6.27
N SER A 127 -6.02 14.13 6.94
CA SER A 127 -5.13 13.06 7.39
C SER A 127 -4.51 12.29 6.22
N VAL A 128 -5.29 11.94 5.19
CA VAL A 128 -4.77 11.25 4.00
C VAL A 128 -3.76 12.16 3.27
N ALA A 129 -4.07 13.43 3.09
CA ALA A 129 -3.18 14.40 2.46
C ALA A 129 -1.87 14.56 3.24
N PHE A 130 -1.93 14.62 4.57
CA PHE A 130 -0.74 14.70 5.42
C PHE A 130 0.16 13.46 5.29
N ILE A 131 -0.43 12.26 5.36
CA ILE A 131 0.31 11.00 5.18
C ILE A 131 0.92 10.92 3.77
N THR A 132 0.17 11.35 2.76
CA THR A 132 0.63 11.42 1.36
C THR A 132 1.83 12.36 1.23
N ALA A 133 1.77 13.55 1.82
CA ALA A 133 2.87 14.50 1.81
C ALA A 133 4.13 13.92 2.48
N LEU A 134 3.98 13.25 3.63
CA LEU A 134 5.10 12.57 4.29
C LEU A 134 5.71 11.50 3.40
N LYS A 135 4.89 10.67 2.73
CA LYS A 135 5.41 9.66 1.79
C LYS A 135 6.14 10.27 0.60
N MET A 136 5.60 11.34 0.02
CA MET A 136 6.27 12.03 -1.08
C MET A 136 7.67 12.49 -0.65
N VAL A 137 7.80 13.03 0.56
CA VAL A 137 9.11 13.42 1.12
C VAL A 137 10.03 12.21 1.29
N THR A 138 9.55 11.11 1.87
CA THR A 138 10.32 9.87 2.02
C THR A 138 10.84 9.35 0.68
N VAL A 139 9.98 9.31 -0.34
CA VAL A 139 10.32 8.82 -1.68
C VAL A 139 11.30 9.76 -2.37
N VAL A 140 11.12 11.08 -2.29
CA VAL A 140 12.05 12.05 -2.88
C VAL A 140 13.43 11.95 -2.25
N ILE A 141 13.51 11.87 -0.91
CA ILE A 141 14.79 11.68 -0.21
C ILE A 141 15.44 10.37 -0.65
N SER A 142 14.66 9.29 -0.74
CA SER A 142 15.15 7.99 -1.20
C SER A 142 15.68 8.05 -2.64
N LEU A 143 14.99 8.76 -3.53
CA LEU A 143 15.37 8.91 -4.93
C LEU A 143 16.64 9.74 -5.08
N LEU A 144 16.79 10.81 -4.29
CA LEU A 144 18.00 11.64 -4.26
C LEU A 144 19.21 10.85 -3.73
N ALA A 145 19.02 10.01 -2.71
CA ALA A 145 20.09 9.19 -2.13
C ALA A 145 20.54 8.05 -3.06
N THR A 146 19.64 7.55 -3.91
CA THR A 146 19.86 6.35 -4.74
C THR A 146 20.24 6.67 -6.18
N GLY A 147 19.75 7.80 -6.71
CA GLY A 147 19.79 8.10 -8.14
C GLY A 147 18.73 7.33 -8.94
N LEU A 148 18.42 7.83 -10.14
CA LEU A 148 17.45 7.23 -11.08
C LEU A 148 18.07 6.21 -12.04
N ASN A 149 19.40 6.13 -12.07
CA ASN A 149 20.13 5.34 -13.04
C ASN A 149 20.25 3.89 -12.56
N PRO A 150 19.87 2.89 -13.38
CA PRO A 150 20.01 1.49 -13.01
C PRO A 150 21.49 1.15 -12.82
N THR A 151 21.86 0.77 -11.60
CA THR A 151 23.22 0.35 -11.25
C THR A 151 23.33 -1.16 -11.33
N THR A 152 24.27 -1.66 -12.11
CA THR A 152 24.53 -3.10 -12.21
C THR A 152 25.34 -3.58 -11.01
N ARG A 153 24.89 -4.62 -10.30
CA ARG A 153 25.68 -5.31 -9.29
C ARG A 153 25.94 -6.75 -9.67
N THR A 154 27.15 -7.23 -9.39
CA THR A 154 27.46 -8.66 -9.39
C THR A 154 26.91 -9.28 -8.12
N ASP A 155 26.30 -10.46 -8.25
CA ASP A 155 25.81 -11.23 -7.11
C ASP A 155 26.98 -11.61 -6.18
N THR A 156 26.71 -11.60 -4.87
CA THR A 156 27.74 -11.84 -3.84
C THR A 156 28.04 -13.33 -3.71
N ASP A 157 27.09 -14.20 -4.07
CA ASP A 157 27.19 -15.66 -3.97
C ASP A 157 27.77 -16.30 -5.24
N ASP A 158 27.51 -15.69 -6.41
CA ASP A 158 28.01 -16.15 -7.71
C ASP A 158 28.49 -14.97 -8.58
N PRO A 159 29.81 -14.76 -8.78
CA PRO A 159 30.34 -13.65 -9.59
C PRO A 159 29.97 -13.74 -11.08
N LYS A 160 29.33 -14.85 -11.50
CA LYS A 160 28.79 -15.07 -12.83
C LYS A 160 27.37 -14.51 -13.01
N ILE A 161 26.69 -14.12 -11.93
CA ILE A 161 25.33 -13.58 -11.95
C ILE A 161 25.39 -12.06 -11.75
N MET A 162 24.71 -11.30 -12.62
CA MET A 162 24.65 -9.84 -12.55
C MET A 162 23.20 -9.44 -12.29
N ILE A 163 22.92 -8.95 -11.09
CA ILE A 163 21.60 -8.45 -10.68
C ILE A 163 21.58 -6.95 -11.01
N ILE A 164 20.74 -6.53 -11.96
CA ILE A 164 20.56 -5.10 -12.23
C ILE A 164 19.52 -4.58 -11.24
N SER A 165 20.01 -3.93 -10.19
CA SER A 165 19.18 -3.30 -9.18
C SER A 165 19.10 -1.80 -9.41
N CYS A 166 17.91 -1.23 -9.29
CA CYS A 166 17.71 0.22 -9.33
C CYS A 166 18.32 0.94 -8.10
N ASN A 167 18.93 0.21 -7.14
CA ASN A 167 19.41 0.79 -5.89
C ASN A 167 20.71 0.13 -5.37
N PRO A 168 21.82 0.88 -5.27
CA PRO A 168 23.07 0.38 -4.69
C PRO A 168 23.03 0.30 -3.15
N ASN A 169 22.04 0.84 -2.46
CA ASN A 169 21.82 0.68 -1.01
C ASN A 169 20.38 0.23 -0.74
N TYR A 170 19.93 -0.83 -1.43
CA TYR A 170 18.54 -1.31 -1.38
C TYR A 170 18.06 -1.54 0.07
N ARG A 171 18.90 -2.05 0.99
CA ARG A 171 18.49 -2.36 2.37
C ARG A 171 18.05 -1.10 3.12
N ASN A 172 18.89 -0.07 3.16
CA ASN A 172 18.59 1.16 3.90
C ASN A 172 17.47 1.97 3.24
N SER A 173 17.47 2.05 1.91
CA SER A 173 16.44 2.79 1.17
C SER A 173 15.08 2.10 1.23
N LEU A 174 15.03 0.77 1.20
CA LEU A 174 13.78 0.03 1.36
C LEU A 174 13.25 0.16 2.79
N LEU A 175 14.10 -0.04 3.81
CA LEU A 175 13.71 0.16 5.21
C LEU A 175 13.18 1.59 5.45
N PHE A 176 13.83 2.59 4.87
CA PHE A 176 13.39 3.98 4.96
C PHE A 176 12.03 4.19 4.28
N ASN A 177 11.83 3.69 3.05
CA ASN A 177 10.54 3.79 2.35
C ASN A 177 9.41 3.05 3.08
N THR A 178 9.67 1.84 3.58
CA THR A 178 8.68 0.99 4.26
C THR A 178 8.41 1.44 5.69
N SER A 179 9.27 2.26 6.31
CA SER A 179 9.12 2.69 7.71
C SER A 179 7.76 3.33 8.00
N LEU A 180 7.31 4.26 7.16
CA LEU A 180 6.02 4.92 7.33
C LEU A 180 4.84 3.96 7.06
N ASP A 181 5.02 2.95 6.19
CA ASP A 181 3.99 1.92 5.94
C ASP A 181 3.81 0.99 7.13
N LEU A 182 4.92 0.66 7.80
CA LEU A 182 4.94 -0.14 9.02
C LEU A 182 4.34 0.63 10.21
N LEU A 183 4.62 1.92 10.34
CA LEU A 183 3.93 2.76 11.32
C LEU A 183 2.41 2.79 11.06
N LEU A 184 2.01 2.92 9.80
CA LEU A 184 0.61 2.92 9.41
C LEU A 184 -0.07 1.58 9.67
N SER A 185 0.64 0.46 9.52
CA SER A 185 0.12 -0.88 9.80
C SER A 185 -0.11 -1.09 11.30
N VAL A 186 0.81 -0.65 12.16
CA VAL A 186 0.67 -0.72 13.64
C VAL A 186 -0.53 0.13 14.10
N VAL A 187 -0.64 1.36 13.59
CA VAL A 187 -1.74 2.27 13.92
C VAL A 187 -3.06 1.71 13.41
N GLY A 188 -3.10 1.21 12.17
CA GLY A 188 -4.28 0.59 11.58
C GLY A 188 -4.74 -0.65 12.34
N PHE A 189 -3.81 -1.50 12.76
CA PHE A 189 -4.08 -2.67 13.61
C PHE A 189 -4.62 -2.26 14.99
N SER A 190 -4.05 -1.22 15.60
CA SER A 190 -4.51 -0.71 16.90
C SER A 190 -5.97 -0.25 16.84
N PHE A 191 -6.35 0.48 15.78
CA PHE A 191 -7.75 0.87 15.56
C PHE A 191 -8.64 -0.34 15.26
N ALA A 192 -8.19 -1.26 14.41
CA ALA A 192 -8.90 -2.49 14.12
C ALA A 192 -9.20 -3.33 15.37
N TYR A 193 -8.23 -3.39 16.30
CA TYR A 193 -8.38 -4.08 17.59
C TYR A 193 -9.40 -3.37 18.50
N MET A 194 -9.31 -2.04 18.61
CA MET A 194 -10.30 -1.24 19.34
C MET A 194 -11.71 -1.39 18.74
N GLY A 195 -11.80 -1.67 17.44
CA GLY A 195 -13.05 -1.87 16.72
C GLY A 195 -13.73 -3.24 16.97
N LYS A 196 -13.06 -4.18 17.63
CA LYS A 196 -13.59 -5.54 17.86
C LYS A 196 -14.77 -5.58 18.84
N GLU A 197 -14.92 -4.55 19.66
CA GLU A 197 -16.00 -4.40 20.66
C GLU A 197 -17.27 -3.76 20.08
N LEU A 198 -17.31 -3.46 18.77
CA LEU A 198 -18.49 -2.89 18.14
C LEU A 198 -19.65 -3.90 18.06
N PRO A 199 -20.91 -3.43 18.15
CA PRO A 199 -22.08 -4.30 18.08
C PRO A 199 -22.08 -5.13 16.80
N THR A 200 -22.38 -6.42 16.95
CA THR A 200 -22.27 -7.52 15.96
C THR A 200 -23.04 -7.31 14.65
N ASN A 201 -23.84 -6.24 14.53
CA ASN A 201 -24.67 -5.90 13.38
C ASN A 201 -23.95 -5.15 12.25
N TYR A 202 -22.67 -4.76 12.42
CA TYR A 202 -21.90 -4.10 11.36
C TYR A 202 -20.81 -5.03 10.78
N ASN A 203 -21.15 -5.76 9.71
CA ASN A 203 -20.21 -6.64 9.01
C ASN A 203 -19.01 -5.86 8.41
N GLU A 204 -19.18 -4.57 8.09
CA GLU A 204 -18.11 -3.70 7.55
C GLU A 204 -16.88 -3.63 8.48
N ALA A 205 -17.09 -3.47 9.79
CA ALA A 205 -16.00 -3.36 10.76
C ALA A 205 -15.16 -4.65 10.81
N LYS A 206 -15.81 -5.83 10.69
CA LYS A 206 -15.11 -7.12 10.69
C LYS A 206 -14.19 -7.28 9.48
N PHE A 207 -14.66 -6.91 8.28
CA PHE A 207 -13.86 -6.98 7.05
C PHE A 207 -12.67 -6.02 7.11
N ILE A 208 -12.87 -4.81 7.64
CA ILE A 208 -11.80 -3.83 7.83
C ILE A 208 -10.74 -4.37 8.81
N THR A 209 -11.17 -4.92 9.95
CA THR A 209 -10.24 -5.51 10.94
C THR A 209 -9.46 -6.69 10.38
N PHE A 210 -10.11 -7.57 9.62
CA PHE A 210 -9.45 -8.67 8.93
C PHE A 210 -8.41 -8.16 7.93
N SER A 211 -8.78 -7.18 7.10
CA SER A 211 -7.89 -6.58 6.10
C SER A 211 -6.67 -5.92 6.75
N MET A 212 -6.86 -5.18 7.86
CA MET A 212 -5.76 -4.55 8.58
C MET A 212 -4.84 -5.54 9.29
N THR A 213 -5.38 -6.64 9.79
CA THR A 213 -4.58 -7.70 10.42
C THR A 213 -3.74 -8.43 9.37
N PHE A 214 -4.33 -8.73 8.22
CA PHE A 214 -3.60 -9.30 7.09
C PHE A 214 -2.48 -8.36 6.62
N TYR A 215 -2.78 -7.06 6.50
CA TYR A 215 -1.77 -6.08 6.12
C TYR A 215 -0.63 -5.99 7.16
N PHE A 216 -0.96 -5.89 8.45
CA PHE A 216 0.03 -5.84 9.53
C PHE A 216 0.97 -7.07 9.52
N THR A 217 0.38 -8.27 9.45
CA THR A 217 1.16 -9.52 9.40
C THR A 217 2.03 -9.61 8.14
N SER A 218 1.51 -9.20 6.98
CA SER A 218 2.27 -9.13 5.73
C SER A 218 3.43 -8.13 5.81
N SER A 219 3.22 -6.94 6.37
CA SER A 219 4.29 -5.93 6.53
C SER A 219 5.40 -6.42 7.45
N VAL A 220 5.05 -7.02 8.59
CA VAL A 220 6.04 -7.57 9.53
C VAL A 220 6.80 -8.73 8.89
N SER A 221 6.10 -9.65 8.23
CA SER A 221 6.74 -10.76 7.53
C SER A 221 7.73 -10.28 6.47
N LEU A 222 7.35 -9.27 5.67
CA LEU A 222 8.21 -8.68 4.66
C LEU A 222 9.44 -8.02 5.29
N CYS A 223 9.28 -7.21 6.34
CA CYS A 223 10.41 -6.59 7.03
C CYS A 223 11.37 -7.62 7.62
N THR A 224 10.86 -8.70 8.23
CA THR A 224 11.68 -9.79 8.77
C THR A 224 12.41 -10.52 7.66
N PHE A 225 11.74 -10.86 6.57
CA PHE A 225 12.35 -11.52 5.42
C PHE A 225 13.46 -10.65 4.82
N MET A 226 13.22 -9.35 4.61
CA MET A 226 14.23 -8.44 4.08
C MET A 226 15.44 -8.26 5.02
N SER A 227 15.21 -8.35 6.33
CA SER A 227 16.28 -8.26 7.35
C SER A 227 17.12 -9.54 7.42
N VAL A 228 16.50 -10.70 7.20
CA VAL A 228 17.16 -12.02 7.26
C VAL A 228 17.94 -12.33 5.99
N TYR A 229 17.39 -12.04 4.81
CA TYR A 229 18.00 -12.40 3.53
C TYR A 229 18.95 -11.33 2.96
N ASP A 230 19.39 -10.38 3.80
CA ASP A 230 20.16 -9.21 3.37
C ASP A 230 19.57 -8.65 2.06
N GLY A 231 18.26 -8.45 2.01
CA GLY A 231 17.44 -8.19 0.82
C GLY A 231 17.95 -8.67 -0.55
N GLY A 232 18.43 -9.91 -0.63
CA GLY A 232 18.57 -10.69 -1.86
C GLY A 232 17.20 -11.05 -2.44
N LEU A 233 16.33 -10.06 -2.61
CA LEU A 233 15.13 -10.20 -3.43
C LEU A 233 15.53 -9.70 -4.81
N VAL A 234 15.81 -10.66 -5.68
CA VAL A 234 15.86 -10.45 -7.13
C VAL A 234 14.51 -9.84 -7.50
N THR A 235 14.48 -8.53 -7.67
CA THR A 235 13.33 -7.77 -8.19
C THR A 235 13.66 -7.30 -9.58
#